data_AF-A0A1K1RJH2-F1
#
_entry.id   AF-A0A1K1RJH2-F1
#
_cell.length_a   1.000
_cell.length_b   1.000
_cell.length_c   1.000
_cell.angle_alpha   90.00
_cell.angle_beta   90.00
_cell.angle_gamma   90.00
#
_symmetry.space_group_name_H-M   'P 1'
#
loop_
_entity.id
_entity.type
_entity.pdbx_description
1 polymer ?
#
loop_
_entity_poly.entity_id
_entity_poly.type
_entity_poly.pdbx_seq_one_letter_code
_entity_poly.pdbx_strand_id
1 'polypeptide(L)'
;MFFRNLTLFRFSEPVAADLERLDEALPEHRLRPVGPMEMSTRGFVSPLGRNEEALTHSVGRHTMVTVGSEDKLLPSAVVNDELANRVQKIAEDEGRKVSGRERKKIKDDVMNELLPRAFVRSSRMKAYADKKAGWLVLDTSSRKSAENTLSQIREALGSFPAVPLAPEESPRVLMTHWVATGELPAGLALGDECELRDPATATGAIARCRRQDLDTDEIREHLRTGKQVFQLGLVFDDRISFVLGEDLILRKIKFTDVVLDEQADSPESAAAEMDANFALMALEYGRLLGKLEEWFKLPRPE
;
A
#
# COMPACT_ATOMS: atom_id res chain seq x y z
N MET A 1 -10.40 -0.69 12.08
CA MET A 1 -10.32 -1.29 10.72
C MET A 1 -8.91 -1.78 10.43
N PHE A 2 -8.79 -3.05 10.07
CA PHE A 2 -7.52 -3.72 9.77
C PHE A 2 -6.93 -3.35 8.41
N PHE A 3 -5.60 -3.42 8.31
CA PHE A 3 -4.91 -3.26 7.03
C PHE A 3 -5.30 -4.39 6.09
N ARG A 4 -5.51 -4.08 4.81
CA ARG A 4 -5.94 -5.06 3.81
C ARG A 4 -4.82 -5.46 2.85
N ASN A 5 -3.76 -4.68 2.79
CA ASN A 5 -2.60 -4.98 1.97
C ASN A 5 -1.35 -4.52 2.71
N LEU A 6 -0.26 -5.27 2.63
CA LEU A 6 1.01 -4.88 3.26
C LEU A 6 2.09 -4.72 2.20
N THR A 7 2.63 -3.50 2.12
CA THR A 7 3.95 -3.27 1.56
C THR A 7 4.91 -3.07 2.73
N LEU A 8 6.00 -3.83 2.71
CA LEU A 8 6.88 -4.01 3.85
C LEU A 8 8.27 -3.42 3.58
N PHE A 9 8.85 -2.83 4.62
CA PHE A 9 10.23 -2.37 4.64
C PHE A 9 10.90 -2.82 5.94
N ARG A 10 12.23 -2.94 5.90
CA ARG A 10 13.06 -3.27 7.06
C ARG A 10 13.90 -2.07 7.48
N PHE A 11 14.13 -1.91 8.78
CA PHE A 11 15.03 -0.90 9.33
C PHE A 11 15.83 -1.48 10.50
N SER A 12 17.01 -0.89 10.75
CA SER A 12 17.94 -1.39 11.75
C SER A 12 17.55 -1.00 13.17
N GLU A 13 18.25 -1.55 14.15
CA GLU A 13 17.99 -1.23 15.56
C GLU A 13 18.29 0.24 15.91
N PRO A 14 19.38 0.88 15.42
CA PRO A 14 19.59 2.32 15.62
C PRO A 14 18.45 3.18 15.06
N VAL A 15 17.91 2.82 13.90
CA VAL A 15 16.78 3.53 13.27
C VAL A 15 15.50 3.38 14.07
N ALA A 16 15.36 2.29 14.83
CA ALA A 16 14.21 2.09 15.71
C ALA A 16 14.15 3.15 16.83
N ALA A 17 15.30 3.64 17.30
CA ALA A 17 15.38 4.70 18.30
C ALA A 17 14.86 6.05 17.76
N ASP A 18 15.10 6.35 16.47
CA ASP A 18 14.59 7.58 15.85
C ASP A 18 13.05 7.66 15.85
N LEU A 19 12.36 6.51 15.89
CA LEU A 19 10.89 6.47 15.97
C LEU A 19 10.33 6.97 17.31
N GLU A 20 11.15 7.14 18.34
CA GLU A 20 10.73 7.78 19.59
C GLU A 20 10.50 9.28 19.41
N ARG A 21 11.13 9.90 18.41
CA ARG A 21 11.00 11.33 18.12
C ARG A 21 9.77 11.69 17.29
N LEU A 22 8.94 10.70 16.91
CA LEU A 22 7.77 10.93 16.06
C LEU A 22 6.81 11.95 16.68
N ASP A 23 6.48 11.82 17.97
CA ASP A 23 5.51 12.71 18.62
C ASP A 23 5.95 14.18 18.63
N GLU A 24 7.26 14.42 18.68
CA GLU A 24 7.86 15.76 18.64
C GLU A 24 7.98 16.29 17.21
N ALA A 25 8.31 15.42 16.24
CA ALA A 25 8.60 15.82 14.86
C ALA A 25 7.33 15.99 14.01
N LEU A 26 6.34 15.10 14.15
CA LEU A 26 5.16 15.10 13.29
C LEU A 26 4.30 16.38 13.34
N PRO A 27 4.19 17.13 14.46
CA PRO A 27 3.42 18.37 14.52
C PRO A 27 3.81 19.42 13.48
N GLU A 28 5.09 19.54 13.12
CA GLU A 28 5.57 20.48 12.09
C GLU A 28 5.20 20.04 10.66
N HIS A 29 4.86 18.76 10.49
CA HIS A 29 4.54 18.16 9.19
C HIS A 29 3.05 17.78 9.07
N ARG A 30 2.16 18.41 9.85
CA ARG A 30 0.71 18.19 9.75
C ARG A 30 0.19 18.47 8.35
N LEU A 31 -0.78 17.65 7.91
CA LEU A 31 -1.48 17.88 6.66
C LEU A 31 -2.22 19.23 6.73
N ARG A 32 -1.82 20.16 5.88
CA ARG A 32 -2.57 21.38 5.63
C ARG A 32 -3.58 21.19 4.48
N PRO A 33 -4.69 21.96 4.48
CA PRO A 33 -5.61 21.99 3.35
C PRO A 33 -4.89 22.34 2.04
N VAL A 34 -5.33 21.73 0.95
CA VAL A 34 -4.80 22.05 -0.39
C VAL A 34 -5.17 23.47 -0.82
N GLY A 35 -4.18 24.23 -1.29
CA GLY A 35 -4.38 25.60 -1.75
C GLY A 35 -5.23 25.68 -3.02
N PRO A 36 -5.79 26.87 -3.36
CA PRO A 36 -6.63 27.05 -4.54
C PRO A 36 -5.88 26.82 -5.86
N MET A 37 -4.57 27.08 -5.88
CA MET A 37 -3.68 26.92 -7.05
C MET A 37 -2.74 25.73 -6.91
N GLU A 38 -2.97 24.86 -5.93
CA GLU A 38 -2.13 23.70 -5.65
C GLU A 38 -2.85 22.44 -6.09
N MET A 39 -2.15 21.53 -6.77
CA MET A 39 -2.74 20.27 -7.22
C MET A 39 -2.93 19.27 -6.09
N SER A 40 -2.03 19.27 -5.10
CA SER A 40 -2.10 18.33 -3.98
C SER A 40 -1.29 18.79 -2.78
N THR A 41 -1.75 18.47 -1.57
CA THR A 41 -0.94 18.52 -0.34
C THR A 41 -0.80 17.14 0.29
N ARG A 42 0.24 16.99 1.11
CA ARG A 42 0.52 15.80 1.92
C ARG A 42 1.01 16.23 3.29
N GLY A 43 0.82 15.36 4.27
CA GLY A 43 1.29 15.55 5.63
C GLY A 43 0.64 14.56 6.59
N PHE A 44 0.97 14.69 7.87
CA PHE A 44 0.48 13.78 8.90
C PHE A 44 -0.90 14.16 9.40
N VAL A 45 -1.72 13.14 9.63
CA VAL A 45 -3.03 13.26 10.28
C VAL A 45 -3.10 12.25 11.41
N SER A 46 -3.97 12.49 12.39
CA SER A 46 -4.13 11.52 13.46
C SER A 46 -4.64 10.17 12.92
N PRO A 47 -4.08 9.04 13.41
CA PRO A 47 -4.61 7.71 13.14
C PRO A 47 -6.06 7.51 13.58
N LEU A 48 -6.48 8.26 14.62
CA LEU A 48 -7.80 8.18 15.24
C LEU A 48 -8.88 8.99 14.49
N GLY A 49 -8.51 10.07 13.80
CA GLY A 49 -9.48 10.91 13.10
C GLY A 49 -8.92 12.29 12.75
N ARG A 50 -9.51 12.98 11.77
CA ARG A 50 -8.96 14.30 11.35
C ARG A 50 -9.01 15.39 12.42
N ASN A 51 -9.89 15.23 13.41
CA ASN A 51 -10.12 16.21 14.46
C ASN A 51 -9.31 15.92 15.72
N GLU A 52 -8.55 14.83 15.73
CA GLU A 52 -7.75 14.40 16.87
C GLU A 52 -6.35 15.02 16.79
N GLU A 53 -5.82 15.44 17.95
CA GLU A 53 -4.53 16.11 18.01
C GLU A 53 -3.36 15.12 17.87
N ALA A 54 -3.45 13.94 18.49
CA ALA A 54 -2.36 12.96 18.50
C ALA A 54 -2.05 12.42 17.09
N LEU A 55 -0.82 12.63 16.60
CA LEU A 55 -0.40 12.21 15.25
C LEU A 55 0.16 10.79 15.19
N THR A 56 0.40 10.19 16.34
CA THR A 56 0.76 8.79 16.48
C THR A 56 -0.29 8.07 17.32
N HIS A 57 -0.26 6.74 17.24
CA HIS A 57 -0.99 5.88 18.17
C HIS A 57 -0.13 4.64 18.42
N SER A 58 0.26 4.42 19.68
CA SER A 58 1.21 3.37 20.05
C SER A 58 0.55 2.31 20.93
N VAL A 59 0.79 1.04 20.59
CA VAL A 59 0.37 -0.13 21.37
C VAL A 59 1.56 -1.06 21.57
N GLY A 60 2.02 -1.14 22.82
CA GLY A 60 3.26 -1.83 23.17
C GLY A 60 4.45 -1.32 22.36
N ARG A 61 5.07 -2.21 21.57
CA ARG A 61 6.23 -1.88 20.72
C ARG A 61 5.89 -1.31 19.33
N HIS A 62 4.60 -1.18 19.02
CA HIS A 62 4.12 -0.82 17.69
C HIS A 62 3.66 0.62 17.71
N THR A 63 4.16 1.44 16.79
CA THR A 63 3.75 2.84 16.65
C THR A 63 3.12 3.05 15.29
N MET A 64 1.84 3.45 15.26
CA MET A 64 1.11 3.77 14.05
C MET A 64 1.21 5.27 13.73
N VAL A 65 1.37 5.57 12.45
CA VAL A 65 1.30 6.91 11.86
C VAL A 65 0.36 6.90 10.66
N THR A 66 -0.20 8.05 10.31
CA THR A 66 -1.05 8.19 9.12
C THR A 66 -0.62 9.38 8.28
N VAL A 67 -0.28 9.12 7.02
CA VAL A 67 -0.01 10.16 6.03
C VAL A 67 -1.30 10.43 5.27
N GLY A 68 -1.83 11.63 5.41
CA GLY A 68 -2.96 12.12 4.64
C GLY A 68 -2.52 12.83 3.36
N SER A 69 -3.41 12.87 2.38
CA SER A 69 -3.24 13.68 1.18
C SER A 69 -4.58 14.29 0.75
N GLU A 70 -4.51 15.52 0.24
CA GLU A 70 -5.63 16.18 -0.43
C GLU A 70 -5.24 16.47 -1.87
N ASP A 71 -5.96 15.90 -2.84
CA ASP A 71 -5.74 16.10 -4.28
C ASP A 71 -6.90 16.92 -4.88
N LYS A 72 -6.60 17.89 -5.74
CA LYS A 72 -7.60 18.52 -6.61
C LYS A 72 -8.00 17.56 -7.72
N LEU A 73 -9.30 17.25 -7.78
CA LEU A 73 -9.92 16.45 -8.82
C LEU A 73 -10.11 17.29 -10.08
N LEU A 74 -9.06 17.38 -10.89
CA LEU A 74 -9.09 18.02 -12.19
C LEU A 74 -8.65 17.01 -13.27
N PRO A 75 -9.57 16.16 -13.77
CA PRO A 75 -9.25 15.17 -14.79
C PRO A 75 -8.72 15.84 -16.06
N SER A 76 -7.70 15.23 -16.68
CA SER A 76 -7.11 15.75 -17.92
C SER A 76 -8.11 15.88 -19.06
N ALA A 77 -9.13 15.01 -19.10
CA ALA A 77 -10.23 15.09 -20.06
C ALA A 77 -10.95 16.45 -19.98
N VAL A 78 -11.34 16.89 -18.78
CA VAL A 78 -12.04 18.18 -18.57
C VAL A 78 -11.19 19.35 -19.04
N VAL A 79 -9.89 19.35 -18.73
CA VAL A 79 -8.95 20.39 -19.16
C VAL A 79 -8.79 20.41 -20.68
N ASN A 80 -8.70 19.22 -21.29
CA ASN A 80 -8.52 19.09 -22.73
C ASN A 80 -9.78 19.48 -23.52
N ASP A 81 -10.96 19.16 -23.01
CA ASP A 81 -12.24 19.52 -23.63
C ASP A 81 -12.44 21.04 -23.58
N GLU A 82 -12.21 21.67 -22.44
CA GLU A 82 -12.30 23.14 -22.32
C GLU A 82 -11.23 23.85 -23.18
N LEU A 83 -10.01 23.31 -23.23
CA LEU A 83 -8.96 23.79 -24.14
C LEU A 83 -9.40 23.67 -25.61
N ALA A 84 -10.00 22.55 -26.00
CA ALA A 84 -10.49 22.34 -27.37
C ALA A 84 -11.59 23.33 -27.73
N ASN A 85 -12.55 23.55 -26.83
CA ASN A 85 -13.64 24.53 -27.01
C ASN A 85 -13.09 25.96 -27.24
N ARG A 86 -12.11 26.40 -26.44
CA ARG A 86 -11.48 27.72 -26.60
C ARG A 86 -10.69 27.85 -27.89
N VAL A 87 -9.93 26.81 -28.25
CA VAL A 87 -9.17 26.78 -29.51
C VAL A 87 -10.11 26.83 -30.72
N GLN A 88 -11.22 26.08 -30.68
CA GLN A 88 -12.22 26.09 -31.74
C GLN A 88 -12.86 27.47 -31.89
N LYS A 89 -13.24 28.09 -30.77
CA LYS A 89 -13.84 29.44 -30.77
C LYS A 89 -12.92 30.49 -31.40
N ILE A 90 -11.63 30.50 -31.05
CA ILE A 90 -10.63 31.41 -31.67
C ILE A 90 -10.51 31.13 -33.17
N ALA A 91 -10.54 29.87 -33.59
CA ALA A 91 -10.44 29.51 -35.00
C ALA A 91 -11.65 29.95 -35.82
N GLU A 92 -12.85 29.88 -35.23
CA GLU A 92 -14.10 30.37 -35.82
C GLU A 92 -14.15 31.90 -35.88
N ASP A 93 -13.76 32.58 -34.80
CA ASP A 93 -13.81 34.05 -34.68
C ASP A 93 -12.75 34.75 -35.54
N GLU A 94 -11.52 34.21 -35.60
CA GLU A 94 -10.39 34.85 -36.29
C GLU A 94 -10.04 34.21 -37.65
N GLY A 95 -10.72 33.13 -38.05
CA GLY A 95 -10.50 32.45 -39.32
C GLY A 95 -9.09 31.86 -39.49
N ARG A 96 -8.36 31.61 -38.39
CA ARG A 96 -6.98 31.11 -38.39
C ARG A 96 -6.79 29.92 -37.46
N LYS A 97 -5.70 29.16 -37.65
CA LYS A 97 -5.29 28.12 -36.70
C LYS A 97 -4.58 28.72 -35.49
N VAL A 98 -4.88 28.19 -34.31
CA VAL A 98 -4.19 28.51 -33.05
C VAL A 98 -2.79 27.89 -33.06
N SER A 99 -1.78 28.69 -32.76
CA SER A 99 -0.39 28.20 -32.72
C SER A 99 -0.13 27.31 -31.49
N GLY A 100 0.91 26.46 -31.53
CA GLY A 100 1.26 25.62 -30.37
C GLY A 100 1.59 26.42 -29.10
N ARG A 101 2.25 27.58 -29.25
CA ARG A 101 2.57 28.48 -28.14
C ARG A 101 1.32 29.08 -27.51
N GLU A 102 0.39 29.52 -28.36
CA GLU A 102 -0.89 30.08 -27.93
C GLU A 102 -1.76 29.02 -27.26
N ARG A 103 -1.81 27.81 -27.82
CA ARG A 103 -2.52 26.67 -27.21
C ARG A 103 -2.00 26.34 -25.81
N LYS A 104 -0.68 26.43 -25.59
CA LYS A 104 -0.10 26.24 -24.24
C LYS A 104 -0.59 27.32 -23.28
N LYS A 105 -0.59 28.59 -23.71
CA LYS A 105 -1.09 29.71 -22.90
C LYS A 105 -2.57 29.51 -22.54
N ILE A 106 -3.41 29.15 -23.51
CA ILE A 106 -4.83 28.85 -23.27
C ILE A 106 -4.98 27.72 -22.27
N LYS A 107 -4.15 26.66 -22.35
CA LYS A 107 -4.18 25.56 -21.39
C LYS A 107 -3.83 26.03 -19.97
N ASP A 108 -2.82 26.89 -19.83
CA ASP A 108 -2.43 27.45 -18.53
C ASP A 108 -3.56 28.33 -17.96
N ASP A 109 -4.23 29.13 -18.80
CA ASP A 109 -5.40 29.93 -18.42
C ASP A 109 -6.58 29.05 -17.97
N VAL A 110 -6.87 27.98 -18.72
CA VAL A 110 -7.88 26.97 -18.34
C VAL A 110 -7.55 26.34 -17.00
N MET A 111 -6.29 25.99 -16.75
CA MET A 111 -5.86 25.44 -15.46
C MET A 111 -6.06 26.46 -14.33
N ASN A 112 -5.68 27.72 -14.53
CA ASN A 112 -5.86 28.79 -13.55
C ASN A 112 -7.32 29.04 -13.18
N GLU A 113 -8.24 28.85 -14.13
CA GLU A 113 -9.68 29.00 -13.89
C GLU A 113 -10.32 27.77 -13.24
N LEU A 114 -9.93 26.57 -13.68
CA LEU A 114 -10.56 25.33 -13.22
C LEU A 114 -10.01 24.83 -11.88
N LEU A 115 -8.72 25.05 -11.60
CA LEU A 115 -8.07 24.49 -10.41
C LEU A 115 -8.67 24.98 -9.08
N PRO A 116 -8.97 26.29 -8.89
CA PRO A 116 -9.63 26.76 -7.67
C PRO A 116 -11.01 26.13 -7.46
N ARG A 117 -11.71 25.82 -8.56
CA ARG A 117 -13.07 25.25 -8.58
C ARG A 117 -13.09 23.72 -8.44
N ALA A 118 -11.95 23.06 -8.62
CA ALA A 118 -11.87 21.61 -8.56
C ALA A 118 -12.16 21.09 -7.14
N PHE A 119 -12.97 20.04 -7.07
CA PHE A 119 -13.27 19.35 -5.82
C PHE A 119 -12.01 18.74 -5.23
N VAL A 120 -11.96 18.64 -3.90
CA VAL A 120 -10.83 18.05 -3.19
C VAL A 120 -11.16 16.61 -2.82
N ARG A 121 -10.30 15.67 -3.25
CA ARG A 121 -10.34 14.28 -2.79
C ARG A 121 -9.33 14.09 -1.68
N SER A 122 -9.82 13.62 -0.54
CA SER A 122 -9.00 13.26 0.60
C SER A 122 -8.65 11.77 0.58
N SER A 123 -7.41 11.44 0.91
CA SER A 123 -6.95 10.06 1.10
C SER A 123 -6.07 9.95 2.34
N ARG A 124 -5.92 8.73 2.86
CA ARG A 124 -5.08 8.42 4.02
C ARG A 124 -4.33 7.12 3.78
N MET A 125 -3.07 7.09 4.17
CA MET A 125 -2.22 5.91 4.17
C MET A 125 -1.78 5.65 5.61
N LYS A 126 -2.23 4.54 6.18
CA LYS A 126 -1.79 4.12 7.50
C LYS A 126 -0.50 3.31 7.38
N ALA A 127 0.40 3.51 8.32
CA ALA A 127 1.60 2.71 8.48
C ALA A 127 1.82 2.45 9.96
N TYR A 128 2.42 1.32 10.32
CA TYR A 128 2.96 1.14 11.66
C TYR A 128 4.38 0.61 11.61
N ALA A 129 5.16 0.95 12.63
CA ALA A 129 6.50 0.45 12.83
C ALA A 129 6.54 -0.50 14.03
N ASP A 130 7.08 -1.70 13.84
CA ASP A 130 7.47 -2.61 14.93
C ASP A 130 8.93 -2.34 15.27
N LYS A 131 9.16 -1.58 16.35
CA LYS A 131 10.50 -1.12 16.76
C LYS A 131 11.44 -2.29 17.10
N LYS A 132 10.89 -3.34 17.72
CA LYS A 132 11.70 -4.49 18.18
C LYS A 132 12.12 -5.37 17.01
N ALA A 133 11.20 -5.66 16.10
CA ALA A 133 11.46 -6.55 14.97
C ALA A 133 11.98 -5.81 13.73
N GLY A 134 11.97 -4.48 13.69
CA GLY A 134 12.53 -3.70 12.60
C GLY A 134 11.68 -3.67 11.34
N TRP A 135 10.35 -3.73 11.48
CA TRP A 135 9.40 -3.72 10.35
C TRP A 135 8.68 -2.39 10.24
N LEU A 136 8.68 -1.80 9.06
CA LEU A 136 7.71 -0.76 8.68
C LEU A 136 6.67 -1.39 7.77
N VAL A 137 5.41 -1.32 8.19
CA VAL A 137 4.27 -1.98 7.55
C VAL A 137 3.29 -0.92 7.06
N LEU A 138 3.02 -0.87 5.76
CA LEU A 138 2.13 0.12 5.15
C LEU A 138 0.89 -0.53 4.54
N ASP A 139 -0.28 0.06 4.77
CA ASP A 139 -1.58 -0.45 4.30
C ASP A 139 -1.80 -0.18 2.79
N THR A 140 -0.95 -0.76 1.95
CA THR A 140 -1.00 -0.53 0.51
C THR A 140 -0.45 -1.71 -0.25
N SER A 141 -1.00 -1.88 -1.45
CA SER A 141 -0.53 -2.84 -2.43
C SER A 141 0.31 -2.19 -3.54
N SER A 142 0.57 -0.88 -3.42
CA SER A 142 1.28 -0.04 -4.40
C SER A 142 2.63 0.38 -3.81
N ARG A 143 3.72 -0.11 -4.41
CA ARG A 143 5.09 0.30 -4.04
C ARG A 143 5.27 1.81 -4.11
N LYS A 144 4.77 2.45 -5.17
CA LYS A 144 4.85 3.90 -5.34
C LYS A 144 4.17 4.65 -4.19
N SER A 145 3.01 4.19 -3.74
CA SER A 145 2.32 4.81 -2.61
C SER A 145 3.09 4.59 -1.31
N ALA A 146 3.67 3.40 -1.13
CA ALA A 146 4.46 3.08 0.05
C ALA A 146 5.74 3.92 0.14
N GLU A 147 6.49 4.04 -0.95
CA GLU A 147 7.70 4.87 -1.05
C GLU A 147 7.40 6.35 -0.79
N ASN A 148 6.27 6.85 -1.31
CA ASN A 148 5.83 8.22 -1.03
C ASN A 148 5.57 8.44 0.46
N THR A 149 4.91 7.49 1.14
CA THR A 149 4.67 7.56 2.58
C THR A 149 5.97 7.45 3.37
N LEU A 150 6.87 6.55 2.99
CA LEU A 150 8.19 6.43 3.58
C LEU A 150 8.99 7.73 3.43
N SER A 151 8.86 8.42 2.30
CA SER A 151 9.52 9.70 2.05
C SER A 151 8.99 10.80 2.97
N GLN A 152 7.69 10.81 3.30
CA GLN A 152 7.12 11.74 4.29
C GLN A 152 7.59 11.45 5.71
N ILE A 153 7.72 10.17 6.09
CA ILE A 153 8.31 9.78 7.39
C ILE A 153 9.76 10.24 7.48
N ARG A 154 10.53 10.03 6.40
CA ARG A 154 11.93 10.47 6.31
C ARG A 154 12.06 11.99 6.39
N GLU A 155 11.18 12.73 5.73
CA GLU A 155 11.16 14.20 5.77
C GLU A 155 10.91 14.70 7.19
N ALA A 156 9.94 14.12 7.91
CA ALA A 156 9.63 14.52 9.27
C ALA A 156 10.76 14.19 10.28
N LEU A 157 11.38 13.02 10.15
CA LEU A 157 12.47 12.63 11.06
C LEU A 157 13.84 13.19 10.63
N GLY A 158 13.93 13.82 9.45
CA GLY A 158 15.18 14.22 8.79
C GLY A 158 15.94 13.05 8.15
N SER A 159 15.97 11.90 8.80
CA SER A 159 16.49 10.64 8.27
C SER A 159 15.65 9.46 8.74
N PHE A 160 15.45 8.48 7.87
CA PHE A 160 14.78 7.22 8.18
C PHE A 160 15.16 6.18 7.11
N PRO A 161 16.31 5.48 7.27
CA PRO A 161 16.81 4.51 6.30
C PRO A 161 16.10 3.16 6.47
N ALA A 162 14.82 3.10 6.09
CA ALA A 162 14.11 1.85 5.87
C ALA A 162 14.29 1.40 4.40
N VAL A 163 14.54 0.11 4.20
CA VAL A 163 14.84 -0.50 2.89
C VAL A 163 13.76 -1.50 2.48
N PRO A 164 13.47 -1.65 1.18
CA PRO A 164 12.60 -2.71 0.68
C PRO A 164 13.12 -4.10 1.06
N LEU A 165 12.25 -5.10 1.02
CA LEU A 165 12.63 -6.48 1.27
C LEU A 165 13.58 -7.02 0.19
N ALA A 166 14.65 -7.67 0.62
CA ALA A 166 15.64 -8.32 -0.23
C ALA A 166 15.71 -9.81 0.15
N PRO A 167 14.83 -10.66 -0.39
CA PRO A 167 14.84 -12.08 -0.06
C PRO A 167 16.07 -12.78 -0.65
N GLU A 168 16.69 -13.67 0.12
CA GLU A 168 17.79 -14.50 -0.40
C GLU A 168 17.26 -15.57 -1.37
N GLU A 169 16.05 -16.06 -1.13
CA GLU A 169 15.37 -17.02 -1.99
C GLU A 169 14.30 -16.34 -2.85
N SER A 170 14.25 -16.68 -4.14
CA SER A 170 13.27 -16.07 -5.04
C SER A 170 11.83 -16.44 -4.64
N PRO A 171 10.97 -15.47 -4.28
CA PRO A 171 9.61 -15.78 -3.85
C PRO A 171 8.80 -16.49 -4.93
N ARG A 172 9.01 -16.12 -6.20
CA ARG A 172 8.40 -16.78 -7.36
C ARG A 172 8.76 -18.27 -7.44
N VAL A 173 10.03 -18.60 -7.24
CA VAL A 173 10.51 -20.00 -7.29
C VAL A 173 9.90 -20.80 -6.15
N LEU A 174 9.94 -20.26 -4.93
CA LEU A 174 9.43 -20.93 -3.74
C LEU A 174 7.90 -21.16 -3.81
N MET A 175 7.14 -20.14 -4.20
CA MET A 175 5.69 -20.29 -4.42
C MET A 175 5.36 -21.29 -5.54
N THR A 176 6.15 -21.32 -6.61
CA THR A 176 5.97 -22.31 -7.69
C THR A 176 6.24 -23.72 -7.19
N HIS A 177 7.26 -23.90 -6.35
CA HIS A 177 7.57 -25.18 -5.72
C HIS A 177 6.41 -25.66 -4.83
N TRP A 178 5.88 -24.80 -3.96
CA TRP A 178 4.74 -25.11 -3.09
C TRP A 178 3.53 -25.64 -3.85
N VAL A 179 3.15 -24.99 -4.96
CA VAL A 179 2.01 -25.42 -5.79
C VAL A 179 2.33 -26.70 -6.57
N ALA A 180 3.59 -26.90 -6.98
CA ALA A 180 3.99 -28.08 -7.74
C ALA A 180 4.05 -29.36 -6.89
N THR A 181 4.51 -29.25 -5.64
CA THR A 181 4.76 -30.41 -4.76
C THR A 181 3.66 -30.60 -3.71
N GLY A 182 2.89 -29.56 -3.39
CA GLY A 182 2.01 -29.56 -2.22
C GLY A 182 2.77 -29.49 -0.89
N GLU A 183 4.09 -29.29 -0.91
CA GLU A 183 4.92 -29.19 0.28
C GLU A 183 5.03 -27.72 0.70
N LEU A 184 4.15 -27.31 1.61
CA LEU A 184 4.17 -25.98 2.19
C LEU A 184 4.84 -26.00 3.58
N PRO A 185 5.44 -24.89 4.02
CA PRO A 185 5.88 -24.75 5.39
C PRO A 185 4.74 -24.98 6.39
N ALA A 186 5.08 -25.47 7.59
CA ALA A 186 4.10 -25.70 8.64
C ALA A 186 3.28 -24.43 8.95
N GLY A 187 1.96 -24.61 9.07
CA GLY A 187 1.00 -23.51 9.29
C GLY A 187 0.54 -22.81 8.02
N LEU A 188 1.14 -23.08 6.85
CA LEU A 188 0.75 -22.47 5.59
C LEU A 188 -0.04 -23.46 4.73
N ALA A 189 -1.22 -23.05 4.28
CA ALA A 189 -2.07 -23.80 3.36
C ALA A 189 -2.34 -23.02 2.08
N LEU A 190 -2.59 -23.74 0.98
CA LEU A 190 -3.03 -23.13 -0.28
C LEU A 190 -4.44 -22.54 -0.12
N GLY A 191 -4.61 -21.32 -0.63
CA GLY A 191 -5.93 -20.72 -0.82
C GLY A 191 -6.54 -21.14 -2.16
N ASP A 192 -7.37 -20.28 -2.73
CA ASP A 192 -8.19 -20.56 -3.92
C ASP A 192 -7.94 -19.62 -5.11
N GLU A 193 -6.87 -18.82 -5.06
CA GLU A 193 -6.50 -17.87 -6.10
C GLU A 193 -5.02 -18.01 -6.46
N CYS A 194 -4.70 -18.01 -7.75
CA CYS A 194 -3.32 -17.88 -8.22
C CYS A 194 -3.25 -17.11 -9.54
N GLU A 195 -2.10 -16.50 -9.79
CA GLU A 195 -1.74 -15.95 -11.09
C GLU A 195 -0.46 -16.61 -11.57
N LEU A 196 -0.57 -17.36 -12.67
CA LEU A 196 0.53 -18.04 -13.33
C LEU A 196 0.91 -17.27 -14.58
N ARG A 197 2.20 -17.06 -14.80
CA ARG A 197 2.70 -16.41 -16.04
C ARG A 197 3.87 -17.18 -16.61
N ASP A 198 4.00 -17.14 -17.93
CA ASP A 198 5.21 -17.55 -18.61
C ASP A 198 6.32 -16.50 -18.39
N PRO A 199 7.44 -16.85 -17.72
CA PRO A 199 8.52 -15.90 -17.45
C PRO A 199 9.36 -15.56 -18.70
N ALA A 200 9.27 -16.34 -19.77
CA ALA A 200 10.13 -16.19 -20.95
C ALA A 200 9.72 -15.02 -21.88
N THR A 201 8.52 -14.47 -21.72
CA THR A 201 8.00 -13.42 -22.58
C THR A 201 7.39 -12.26 -21.78
N ALA A 202 7.79 -11.03 -22.09
CA ALA A 202 7.28 -9.82 -21.41
C ALA A 202 5.76 -9.61 -21.60
N THR A 203 5.18 -10.24 -22.64
CA THR A 203 3.74 -10.33 -22.92
C THR A 203 3.26 -11.79 -22.86
N GLY A 204 3.90 -12.61 -22.03
CA GLY A 204 3.67 -14.05 -21.98
C GLY A 204 2.27 -14.46 -21.57
N ALA A 205 1.95 -15.73 -21.79
CA ALA A 205 0.65 -16.28 -21.43
C ALA A 205 0.39 -16.14 -19.93
N ILE A 206 -0.79 -15.62 -19.57
CA ILE A 206 -1.23 -15.43 -18.19
C ILE A 206 -2.44 -16.33 -17.94
N ALA A 207 -2.38 -17.17 -16.92
CA ALA A 207 -3.53 -17.88 -16.37
C ALA A 207 -3.87 -17.29 -14.99
N ARG A 208 -5.15 -16.97 -14.77
CA ARG A 208 -5.66 -16.47 -13.49
C ARG A 208 -6.78 -17.38 -13.02
N CYS A 209 -6.57 -17.99 -11.87
CA CYS A 209 -7.55 -18.88 -11.24
C CYS A 209 -8.09 -18.20 -9.98
N ARG A 210 -9.40 -18.30 -9.75
CA ARG A 210 -10.07 -17.75 -8.57
C ARG A 210 -11.20 -18.67 -8.15
N ARG A 211 -11.36 -18.90 -6.84
CA ARG A 211 -12.32 -19.88 -6.30
C ARG A 211 -12.11 -21.26 -6.92
N GLN A 212 -10.83 -21.62 -7.10
CA GLN A 212 -10.39 -22.87 -7.71
C GLN A 212 -9.50 -23.58 -6.70
N ASP A 213 -9.69 -24.88 -6.54
CA ASP A 213 -8.75 -25.71 -5.79
C ASP A 213 -7.39 -25.73 -6.51
N LEU A 214 -6.36 -25.28 -5.80
CA LEU A 214 -5.01 -25.15 -6.34
C LEU A 214 -4.27 -26.48 -6.37
N ASP A 215 -4.73 -27.50 -5.64
CA ASP A 215 -4.14 -28.84 -5.63
C ASP A 215 -4.77 -29.77 -6.68
N THR A 216 -4.88 -29.26 -7.91
CA THR A 216 -5.52 -29.96 -9.04
C THR A 216 -4.55 -30.19 -10.20
N ASP A 217 -4.80 -31.23 -10.99
CA ASP A 217 -3.97 -31.56 -12.16
C ASP A 217 -3.98 -30.45 -13.22
N GLU A 218 -5.07 -29.67 -13.30
CA GLU A 218 -5.18 -28.50 -14.18
C GLU A 218 -4.10 -27.44 -13.86
N ILE A 219 -3.92 -27.15 -12.57
CA ILE A 219 -2.93 -26.19 -12.11
C ILE A 219 -1.52 -26.74 -12.30
N ARG A 220 -1.29 -28.02 -11.97
CA ARG A 220 -0.01 -28.68 -12.19
C ARG A 220 0.38 -28.70 -13.66
N GLU A 221 -0.56 -28.87 -14.59
CA GLU A 221 -0.29 -28.85 -16.02
C GLU A 221 0.17 -27.47 -16.49
N HIS A 222 -0.43 -26.39 -15.98
CA HIS A 222 0.07 -25.05 -16.25
C HIS A 222 1.54 -24.88 -15.83
N LEU A 223 1.96 -25.44 -14.69
CA LEU A 223 3.35 -25.43 -14.25
C LEU A 223 4.25 -26.28 -15.15
N ARG A 224 3.79 -27.47 -15.57
CA ARG A 224 4.52 -28.34 -16.53
C ARG A 224 4.76 -27.66 -17.87
N THR A 225 3.83 -26.80 -18.32
CA THR A 225 4.00 -25.97 -19.53
C THR A 225 4.96 -24.79 -19.34
N GLY A 226 5.66 -24.67 -18.20
CA GLY A 226 6.68 -23.67 -17.93
C GLY A 226 6.19 -22.38 -17.27
N LYS A 227 4.91 -22.29 -16.89
CA LYS A 227 4.41 -21.12 -16.13
C LYS A 227 4.92 -21.16 -14.69
N GLN A 228 5.12 -19.98 -14.12
CA GLN A 228 5.52 -19.80 -12.72
C GLN A 228 4.46 -18.99 -11.97
N VAL A 229 4.43 -19.16 -10.65
CA VAL A 229 3.47 -18.49 -9.76
C VAL A 229 3.93 -17.06 -9.46
N PHE A 230 3.17 -16.07 -9.93
CA PHE A 230 3.40 -14.64 -9.65
C PHE A 230 2.55 -14.12 -8.49
N GLN A 231 1.39 -14.72 -8.26
CA GLN A 231 0.54 -14.47 -7.09
C GLN A 231 -0.04 -15.78 -6.58
N LEU A 232 -0.06 -15.95 -5.27
CA LEU A 232 -0.58 -17.15 -4.61
C LEU A 232 -1.46 -16.78 -3.43
N GLY A 233 -2.71 -17.23 -3.45
CA GLY A 233 -3.61 -17.23 -2.31
C GLY A 233 -3.14 -18.25 -1.28
N LEU A 234 -3.05 -17.82 -0.04
CA LEU A 234 -2.53 -18.59 1.09
C LEU A 234 -3.39 -18.35 2.32
N VAL A 235 -3.42 -19.35 3.19
CA VAL A 235 -4.00 -19.27 4.53
C VAL A 235 -2.92 -19.63 5.54
N PHE A 236 -2.72 -18.76 6.54
CA PHE A 236 -1.74 -18.96 7.60
C PHE A 236 -2.44 -19.24 8.93
N ASP A 237 -2.11 -20.38 9.53
CA ASP A 237 -2.59 -20.91 10.81
C ASP A 237 -4.13 -20.88 10.96
N ASP A 238 -4.88 -21.00 9.86
CA ASP A 238 -6.34 -20.82 9.81
C ASP A 238 -6.84 -19.47 10.38
N ARG A 239 -5.94 -18.48 10.48
CA ARG A 239 -6.17 -17.17 11.10
C ARG A 239 -6.10 -16.01 10.13
N ILE A 240 -5.25 -16.11 9.10
CA ILE A 240 -5.04 -15.05 8.12
C ILE A 240 -5.08 -15.62 6.71
N SER A 241 -6.03 -15.17 5.89
CA SER A 241 -6.03 -15.41 4.45
C SER A 241 -5.46 -14.20 3.71
N PHE A 242 -4.62 -14.42 2.70
CA PHE A 242 -4.01 -13.35 1.91
C PHE A 242 -3.55 -13.86 0.53
N VAL A 243 -3.24 -12.94 -0.36
CA VAL A 243 -2.58 -13.21 -1.65
C VAL A 243 -1.17 -12.66 -1.59
N LEU A 244 -0.17 -13.53 -1.65
CA LEU A 244 1.23 -13.18 -1.72
C LEU A 244 1.65 -12.97 -3.18
N GLY A 245 2.26 -11.84 -3.50
CA GLY A 245 2.92 -11.64 -4.79
C GLY A 245 4.39 -12.04 -4.75
N GLU A 246 4.97 -12.32 -5.92
CA GLU A 246 6.43 -12.49 -6.09
C GLU A 246 7.24 -11.26 -5.62
N ASP A 247 6.54 -10.14 -5.53
CA ASP A 247 7.00 -8.83 -5.14
C ASP A 247 7.03 -8.66 -3.60
N LEU A 248 6.69 -9.72 -2.84
CA LEU A 248 6.52 -9.80 -1.39
C LEU A 248 5.47 -8.82 -0.84
N ILE A 249 4.54 -8.37 -1.68
CA ILE A 249 3.40 -7.58 -1.24
C ILE A 249 2.27 -8.53 -0.89
N LEU A 250 1.76 -8.43 0.34
CA LEU A 250 0.59 -9.17 0.78
C LEU A 250 -0.65 -8.39 0.39
N ARG A 251 -1.61 -9.05 -0.24
CA ARG A 251 -2.82 -8.42 -0.80
C ARG A 251 -4.05 -9.11 -0.28
N LYS A 252 -5.18 -8.40 -0.28
CA LYS A 252 -6.50 -8.94 0.08
C LYS A 252 -6.50 -9.68 1.42
N ILE A 253 -5.75 -9.17 2.39
CA ILE A 253 -5.64 -9.79 3.71
C ILE A 253 -7.00 -9.76 4.40
N LYS A 254 -7.38 -10.90 4.97
CA LYS A 254 -8.56 -11.03 5.83
C LYS A 254 -8.19 -11.90 7.02
N PHE A 255 -8.55 -11.42 8.21
CA PHE A 255 -8.60 -12.24 9.41
C PHE A 255 -9.82 -13.17 9.33
N THR A 256 -9.65 -14.41 9.76
CA THR A 256 -10.74 -15.40 9.85
C THR A 256 -11.60 -15.13 11.09
N ASP A 257 -12.76 -15.78 11.15
CA ASP A 257 -13.69 -15.63 12.27
C ASP A 257 -13.03 -15.96 13.62
N VAL A 258 -12.10 -16.92 13.64
CA VAL A 258 -11.29 -17.28 14.83
C VAL A 258 -10.59 -16.06 15.45
N VAL A 259 -10.10 -15.15 14.62
CA VAL A 259 -9.42 -13.92 15.07
C VAL A 259 -10.43 -12.82 15.37
N LEU A 260 -11.50 -12.72 14.57
CA LEU A 260 -12.50 -11.67 14.74
C LEU A 260 -13.31 -11.85 16.03
N ASP A 261 -13.56 -13.10 16.44
CA ASP A 261 -14.25 -13.46 17.68
C ASP A 261 -13.42 -13.13 18.95
N GLU A 262 -12.12 -12.83 18.80
CA GLU A 262 -11.28 -12.36 19.92
C GLU A 262 -11.46 -10.85 20.21
N GLN A 263 -12.21 -10.12 19.36
CA GLN A 263 -12.55 -8.73 19.64
C GLN A 263 -13.60 -8.62 20.74
N ALA A 264 -13.51 -7.57 21.56
CA ALA A 264 -14.53 -7.28 22.55
C ALA A 264 -15.87 -6.90 21.89
N ASP A 265 -16.98 -7.50 22.33
CA ASP A 265 -18.32 -7.28 21.79
C ASP A 265 -18.86 -5.85 21.94
N SER A 266 -18.22 -5.00 22.76
CA SER A 266 -18.67 -3.62 23.03
C SER A 266 -17.51 -2.73 23.47
N PRO A 267 -16.77 -2.11 22.54
CA PRO A 267 -15.77 -1.12 22.89
C PRO A 267 -16.42 0.13 23.49
N GLU A 268 -15.84 0.65 24.58
CA GLU A 268 -16.38 1.80 25.31
C GLU A 268 -16.31 3.12 24.52
N SER A 269 -15.43 3.20 23.52
CA SER A 269 -15.26 4.35 22.64
C SER A 269 -14.60 3.96 21.32
N ALA A 270 -14.67 4.83 20.30
CA ALA A 270 -13.97 4.63 19.04
C ALA A 270 -12.44 4.53 19.19
N ALA A 271 -11.87 5.23 20.19
CA ALA A 271 -10.46 5.14 20.52
C ALA A 271 -10.11 3.77 21.11
N ALA A 272 -10.92 3.26 22.04
CA ALA A 272 -10.75 1.93 22.62
C ALA A 272 -10.91 0.81 21.58
N GLU A 273 -11.88 0.94 20.67
CA GLU A 273 -12.05 0.02 19.54
C GLU A 273 -10.82 -0.01 18.63
N MET A 274 -10.25 1.16 18.34
CA MET A 274 -9.06 1.25 17.50
C MET A 274 -7.82 0.68 18.19
N ASP A 275 -7.64 0.94 19.48
CA ASP A 275 -6.55 0.38 20.29
C ASP A 275 -6.58 -1.15 20.30
N ALA A 276 -7.74 -1.73 20.62
CA ALA A 276 -7.95 -3.18 20.62
C ALA A 276 -7.72 -3.80 19.22
N ASN A 277 -8.27 -3.18 18.18
CA ASN A 277 -8.04 -3.62 16.80
C ASN A 277 -6.57 -3.51 16.39
N PHE A 278 -5.88 -2.45 16.78
CA PHE A 278 -4.47 -2.30 16.44
C PHE A 278 -3.61 -3.34 17.18
N ALA A 279 -3.89 -3.58 18.47
CA ALA A 279 -3.24 -4.61 19.27
C ALA A 279 -3.37 -5.99 18.61
N LEU A 280 -4.60 -6.41 18.29
CA LEU A 280 -4.89 -7.68 17.66
C LEU A 280 -4.17 -7.81 16.30
N MET A 281 -4.31 -6.79 15.44
CA MET A 281 -3.67 -6.75 14.13
C MET A 281 -2.15 -6.87 14.21
N ALA A 282 -1.53 -6.10 15.12
CA ALA A 282 -0.09 -6.08 15.31
C ALA A 282 0.44 -7.44 15.79
N LEU A 283 -0.29 -8.13 16.67
CA LEU A 283 0.07 -9.47 17.14
C LEU A 283 -0.05 -10.51 16.01
N GLU A 284 -1.15 -10.50 15.26
CA GLU A 284 -1.36 -11.40 14.12
C GLU A 284 -0.30 -11.22 13.04
N TYR A 285 -0.07 -9.97 12.63
CA TYR A 285 0.98 -9.66 11.65
C TYR A 285 2.37 -9.93 12.20
N GLY A 286 2.63 -9.72 13.48
CA GLY A 286 3.91 -10.09 14.09
C GLY A 286 4.24 -11.57 13.89
N ARG A 287 3.26 -12.47 14.04
CA ARG A 287 3.43 -13.90 13.77
C ARG A 287 3.71 -14.18 12.29
N LEU A 288 2.88 -13.64 11.41
CA LEU A 288 3.02 -13.85 9.96
C LEU A 288 4.35 -13.29 9.43
N LEU A 289 4.75 -12.09 9.86
CA LEU A 289 6.01 -11.46 9.45
C LEU A 289 7.22 -12.25 9.95
N GLY A 290 7.17 -12.80 11.16
CA GLY A 290 8.21 -13.70 11.66
C GLY A 290 8.35 -14.96 10.80
N LYS A 291 7.24 -15.53 10.33
CA LYS A 291 7.27 -16.68 9.41
C LYS A 291 7.71 -16.32 8.00
N LEU A 292 7.32 -15.15 7.47
CA LEU A 292 7.85 -14.66 6.20
C LEU A 292 9.37 -14.45 6.25
N GLU A 293 9.89 -13.97 7.39
CA GLU A 293 11.33 -13.83 7.62
C GLU A 293 12.04 -15.18 7.53
N GLU A 294 11.48 -16.24 8.13
CA GLU A 294 11.99 -17.61 8.03
C GLU A 294 11.90 -18.17 6.60
N TRP A 295 10.74 -18.05 5.94
CA TRP A 295 10.49 -18.68 4.64
C TRP A 295 11.27 -18.06 3.49
N PHE A 296 11.44 -16.73 3.50
CA PHE A 296 12.11 -16.00 2.42
C PHE A 296 13.50 -15.48 2.79
N LYS A 297 13.98 -15.80 4.00
CA LYS A 297 15.27 -15.34 4.55
C LYS A 297 15.41 -13.84 4.39
N LEU A 298 14.59 -13.08 5.13
CA LEU A 298 14.50 -11.63 4.99
C LEU A 298 15.43 -10.93 6.01
N PRO A 299 16.65 -10.52 5.64
CA PRO A 299 17.59 -9.94 6.58
C PRO A 299 17.06 -8.63 7.18
N ARG A 300 17.40 -8.39 8.45
CA ARG A 300 17.30 -7.04 9.03
C ARG A 300 18.59 -6.30 8.67
N PRO A 301 18.52 -5.07 8.15
CA PRO A 301 19.72 -4.26 7.98
C PRO A 301 20.36 -3.99 9.35
N GLU A 302 21.70 -3.89 9.36
CA GLU A 302 22.51 -3.57 10.54
C GLU A 302 22.33 -2.11 11.03
#